data_AF-F4WGG7-F1
#
_entry.id   AF-F4WGG7-F1
#
_cell.length_a   1.000
_cell.length_b   1.000
_cell.length_c   1.000
_cell.angle_alpha   90.00
_cell.angle_beta   90.00
_cell.angle_gamma   90.00
#
_symmetry.space_group_name_H-M   'P 1'
#
loop_
_entity.id
_entity.type
_entity.pdbx_description
1 polymer ?
#
loop_
_entity_poly.entity_id
_entity_poly.type
_entity_poly.pdbx_seq_one_letter_code
_entity_poly.pdbx_strand_id
1 'polypeptide(L)' 'YSPDIAPSDYHLFRSMQNVLSGVYFRAFEEVRKWVDNFIASKDETFFVSGIRKLPKRWLKVIDNDGDYFD' A
#
# COMPACT_ATOMS: atom_id res chain seq x y z
N TYR A 1 2.86 -16.07 -5.47
CA TYR A 1 2.63 -15.15 -4.33
C TYR A 1 3.45 -13.92 -4.65
N SER A 2 2.87 -12.72 -4.76
CA SER A 2 3.60 -11.53 -5.27
C SER A 2 3.08 -10.20 -4.68
N PRO A 3 3.23 -9.98 -3.35
CA PRO A 3 2.79 -8.72 -2.72
C PRO A 3 3.54 -7.48 -3.25
N ASP A 4 4.76 -7.69 -3.74
CA ASP A 4 5.61 -6.72 -4.43
C ASP A 4 5.02 -6.19 -5.75
N ILE A 5 4.04 -6.88 -6.33
CA ILE A 5 3.35 -6.47 -7.57
C ILE A 5 1.93 -5.96 -7.33
N ALA A 6 1.34 -6.24 -6.17
CA ALA A 6 0.02 -5.76 -5.81
C ALA A 6 0.06 -4.31 -5.28
N PRO A 7 -0.53 -3.31 -5.97
CA PRO A 7 -0.49 -1.91 -5.52
C PRO A 7 -1.17 -1.68 -4.17
N SER A 8 -2.15 -2.51 -3.82
CA SER A 8 -2.73 -2.56 -2.49
C SER A 8 -1.66 -2.83 -1.44
N ASP A 9 -0.83 -3.85 -1.64
CA ASP A 9 0.15 -4.31 -0.65
C ASP A 9 1.39 -3.41 -0.60
N TYR A 10 2.06 -3.17 -1.73
CA TYR A 10 3.34 -2.43 -1.73
C TYR A 10 3.19 -0.92 -1.52
N HIS A 11 1.99 -0.35 -1.69
CA HIS A 11 1.76 1.10 -1.63
C HIS A 11 0.70 1.50 -0.61
N LEU A 12 -0.55 1.04 -0.76
CA LEU A 12 -1.65 1.47 0.11
C LEU A 12 -1.48 0.93 1.54
N PHE A 13 -1.45 -0.39 1.70
CA PHE A 13 -1.32 -1.05 3.00
C PHE A 13 0.04 -0.79 3.62
N ARG A 14 1.12 -0.72 2.83
CA ARG A 14 2.43 -0.28 3.33
C ARG A 14 2.36 1.12 3.95
N SER A 15 1.66 2.06 3.32
CA SER A 15 1.46 3.39 3.91
C SER A 15 0.56 3.37 5.14
N MET A 16 -0.47 2.51 5.17
CA MET A 16 -1.34 2.35 6.34
C MET A 16 -0.58 1.78 7.53
N GLN A 17 0.22 0.73 7.33
CA GLN A 17 1.03 0.10 8.38
C GLN A 17 1.97 1.10 9.06
N ASN A 18 2.60 1.99 8.29
CA ASN A 18 3.47 3.03 8.84
C ASN A 18 2.73 3.98 9.81
N VAL A 19 1.45 4.27 9.54
CA VAL A 19 0.64 5.18 10.37
C VAL A 19 -0.08 4.43 11.50
N LEU A 20 -0.39 3.15 11.29
CA LEU A 20 -1.03 2.28 12.28
C LEU A 20 -0.07 1.82 13.37
N SER A 21 1.24 1.92 13.17
CA SER A 21 2.23 1.50 14.14
C SER A 21 2.01 2.20 15.49
N GLY A 22 1.73 1.42 16.53
CA GLY A 22 1.47 1.92 17.89
C GLY A 22 0.06 2.47 18.13
N VAL A 23 -0.85 2.41 17.16
CA VAL A 23 -2.25 2.80 17.34
C VAL A 23 -3.04 1.65 17.96
N TYR A 24 -3.78 1.94 19.04
CA TYR A 24 -4.69 0.99 19.68
C TYR A 24 -6.14 1.48 19.56
N PHE A 25 -7.01 0.61 19.06
CA PHE A 25 -8.44 0.87 18.94
C PHE A 25 -9.21 0.10 20.01
N ARG A 26 -10.22 0.73 20.61
CA ARG A 26 -11.07 0.14 21.66
C ARG A 26 -12.35 -0.48 21.10
N ALA A 27 -12.74 -0.09 19.88
CA ALA A 27 -13.96 -0.54 19.24
C ALA A 27 -13.81 -0.61 17.71
N PHE A 28 -14.66 -1.43 17.08
CA PHE A 28 -14.69 -1.56 15.62
C PHE A 28 -15.00 -0.24 14.90
N GLU A 29 -15.89 0.59 15.47
CA GLU A 29 -16.23 1.89 14.88
C GLU A 29 -15.03 2.86 14.82
N GLU A 30 -14.09 2.74 15.75
CA GLU A 30 -12.85 3.53 15.71
C GLU A 30 -11.97 3.11 14.54
N VAL A 31 -11.89 1.80 14.25
CA VAL A 31 -11.17 1.26 13.10
C VAL A 31 -11.80 1.77 11.80
N ARG A 32 -13.12 1.66 11.67
CA ARG A 32 -13.85 2.10 10.47
C ARG A 32 -13.62 3.58 10.20
N LYS A 33 -13.83 4.42 11.21
CA LYS A 33 -13.61 5.87 11.12
C LYS A 33 -12.16 6.20 10.77
N TRP A 34 -11.19 5.49 11.34
CA TRP A 34 -9.79 5.69 11.02
C TRP A 34 -9.47 5.36 9.56
N VAL A 35 -10.00 4.24 9.03
CA VAL A 35 -9.81 3.85 7.62
C VAL A 35 -10.42 4.90 6.69
N ASP A 36 -11.66 5.32 6.96
CA ASP A 36 -12.35 6.35 6.16
C ASP A 36 -11.54 7.66 6.14
N ASN A 37 -11.07 8.11 7.30
CA ASN A 37 -10.24 9.31 7.42
C ASN A 37 -8.89 9.15 6.71
N PHE A 38 -8.25 7.99 6.83
CA PHE A 38 -6.96 7.74 6.19
C PHE A 38 -7.09 7.83 4.66
N ILE A 39 -8.11 7.19 4.08
CA ILE A 39 -8.35 7.22 2.64
C ILE A 39 -8.67 8.64 2.20
N ALA A 40 -9.57 9.35 2.90
CA ALA A 40 -9.92 10.73 2.60
C ALA A 40 -8.76 11.72 2.74
N SER A 41 -7.74 11.39 3.55
CA SER A 41 -6.53 12.21 3.71
C SER A 41 -5.56 12.13 2.53
N LYS A 42 -5.73 11.14 1.63
CA LYS A 42 -4.86 10.96 0.46
C LYS A 42 -5.45 11.67 -0.74
N ASP A 43 -4.63 12.45 -1.42
CA ASP A 43 -5.00 13.03 -2.71
C ASP A 43 -5.01 11.98 -3.83
N GLU A 44 -5.56 12.33 -4.98
CA GLU A 44 -5.60 11.46 -6.16
C GLU A 44 -4.19 11.05 -6.63
N THR A 45 -3.21 11.92 -6.50
CA THR A 45 -1.83 11.67 -6.94
C THR A 45 -1.18 10.55 -6.13
N PHE A 46 -1.56 10.37 -4.87
CA PHE A 46 -1.14 9.23 -4.05
C PHE A 46 -1.53 7.91 -4.72
N PHE A 47 -2.78 7.74 -5.13
CA PHE A 47 -3.26 6.50 -5.77
C PHE A 47 -2.65 6.32 -7.16
N VAL A 48 -2.64 7.39 -7.96
CA VAL A 48 -2.02 7.39 -9.31
C VAL A 48 -0.55 7.01 -9.22
N SER A 49 0.20 7.53 -8.24
CA SER A 49 1.61 7.20 -8.06
C SER A 49 1.83 5.72 -7.70
N GLY A 50 0.90 5.12 -6.94
CA GLY A 50 0.93 3.70 -6.63
C GLY A 50 0.84 2.85 -7.90
N ILE A 51 -0.14 3.13 -8.75
CA ILE A 51 -0.36 2.43 -10.03
C ILE A 51 0.78 2.68 -11.02
N ARG A 52 1.28 3.92 -11.14
CA ARG A 52 2.37 4.27 -12.06
C ARG A 52 3.71 3.60 -11.73
N LYS A 53 3.87 3.02 -10.54
CA LYS A 53 5.06 2.21 -10.19
C LYS A 53 5.03 0.81 -10.81
N LEU A 54 3.89 0.32 -11.31
CA LEU A 54 3.73 -1.03 -11.84
C LEU A 54 4.72 -1.35 -12.97
N PRO A 55 4.90 -0.53 -14.03
CA PRO A 55 5.82 -0.86 -15.11
C PRO A 55 7.26 -1.06 -14.62
N LYS A 56 7.73 -0.21 -13.70
CA LYS A 56 9.07 -0.33 -13.11
C LYS A 56 9.20 -1.61 -12.27
N ARG A 57 8.15 -1.98 -11.53
CA ARG A 57 8.11 -3.21 -10.72
C ARG A 57 8.07 -4.46 -11.60
N TRP A 58 7.31 -4.46 -12.69
CA TRP A 58 7.30 -5.57 -13.66
C TRP A 58 8.66 -5.76 -14.31
N LEU A 59 9.36 -4.67 -14.68
CA LEU A 59 10.73 -4.77 -15.18
C LEU A 59 11.67 -5.41 -14.16
N LYS A 60 11.57 -5.03 -12.88
CA LYS A 60 12.35 -5.69 -11.82
C LYS A 60 12.07 -7.18 -11.68
N VAL A 61 10.82 -7.64 -11.85
CA VAL A 61 10.50 -9.08 -11.85
C VAL A 61 11.25 -9.79 -12.97
N ILE A 62 11.24 -9.21 -14.18
CA ILE A 62 11.89 -9.78 -15.36
C ILE A 62 13.40 -9.82 -15.14
N ASP A 63 13.99 -8.71 -14.69
CA ASP A 63 15.43 -8.60 -14.43
C ASP A 63 15.91 -9.53 -13.30
N ASN A 64 14.98 -9.97 -12.45
CA ASN A 64 15.24 -10.88 -11.33
C ASN A 64 14.75 -12.31 -11.63
N ASP A 65 14.56 -12.68 -12.90
CA ASP A 65 14.14 -14.01 -13.35
C ASP A 65 12.87 -14.56 -12.65
N GLY A 66 11.97 -13.67 -12.22
CA GLY A 66 10.74 -14.01 -11.53
C GLY A 66 10.85 -14.10 -10.00
N ASP A 67 12.03 -13.92 -9.42
CA ASP A 67 12.22 -13.88 -7.97
C ASP A 67 11.73 -12.57 -7.35
N TYR A 68 11.45 -12.61 -6.04
CA TYR A 68 11.05 -11.44 -5.26
C TYR A 68 12.13 -10.35 -5.20
N PHE A 69 11.68 -9.09 -5.12
CA PHE A 69 12.56 -7.93 -5.00
C PHE A 69 12.00 -6.90 -4.01
N ASP A 70 12.88 -6.02 -3.50
CA ASP A 70 12.55 -4.90 -2.61
C ASP A 70 12.17 -3.59 -3.34
#